data_AF-A0A7Y4ZRT3-F1
#
_entry.id   AF-A0A7Y4ZRT3-F1
#
_cell.length_a   1.000
_cell.length_b   1.000
_cell.length_c   1.000
_cell.angle_alpha   90.00
_cell.angle_beta   90.00
_cell.angle_gamma   90.00
#
_symmetry.space_group_name_H-M   'P 1'
#
loop_
_entity.id
_entity.type
_entity.pdbx_description
1 polymer ?
#
loop_
_entity_poly.entity_id
_entity_poly.type
_entity_poly.pdbx_seq_one_letter_code
_entity_poly.pdbx_strand_id
1 'polypeptide(L)'
;MRFERLVFHAWGHFHERELVFSPQHRVHLVYGKNEAGKSTTRRGIGAFLFGIDHRTDDAHTHKELRIGATVTSDDGARHVFVRRKGLKNTLLRADGSAADEAELRSLLAGVSKEVFGLTFSLDHVTLRAGGEALASGRGEVGASLFQASLGGRKVHEVQKALLDEAEKLFVPKGQKPPLNAALKGWNEAKAKVRELEMMPETVLAQEASLREQEERRLAKEAEVRALEVELARLRRVKRTAPMLREWESLAASAEGPDDPAISDAAVDDLRAAQTERRAAEERIRELTTQTVLLSAERATLAVDEAVLQRKNEIVALELLLGRYREDRDRRRAKR
;
A
#
# COMPACT_ATOMS: atom_id res chain seq x y z
N MET A 1 32.96 11.75 43.59
CA MET A 1 33.27 13.05 44.26
C MET A 1 32.59 13.14 45.62
N ARG A 2 33.25 13.73 46.63
CA ARG A 2 32.71 13.98 47.99
C ARG A 2 33.08 15.37 48.50
N PHE A 3 32.19 16.06 49.22
CA PHE A 3 32.53 17.29 49.95
C PHE A 3 33.22 16.97 51.28
N GLU A 4 34.38 17.57 51.53
CA GLU A 4 35.04 17.58 52.86
C GLU A 4 34.68 18.85 53.65
N ARG A 5 34.53 19.97 52.93
CA ARG A 5 34.30 21.28 53.53
C ARG A 5 33.51 22.16 52.57
N LEU A 6 32.58 22.94 53.10
CA LEU A 6 31.82 23.95 52.38
C LEU A 6 31.85 25.26 53.17
N VAL A 7 32.32 26.33 52.52
CA VAL A 7 32.53 27.64 53.14
C VAL A 7 31.69 28.68 52.40
N PHE A 8 30.80 29.35 53.13
CA PHE A 8 30.02 30.48 52.63
C PHE A 8 30.69 31.76 53.11
N HIS A 9 31.60 32.30 52.30
CA HIS A 9 32.23 33.61 52.57
C HIS A 9 31.17 34.72 52.55
N ALA A 10 30.34 34.73 51.50
CA ALA A 10 29.19 35.61 51.38
C ALA A 10 28.11 34.94 50.52
N TRP A 11 27.02 34.49 51.15
CA TRP A 11 25.91 33.80 50.46
C TRP A 11 24.59 33.87 51.22
N GLY A 12 23.58 34.54 50.66
CA GLY A 12 22.31 34.77 51.35
C GLY A 12 22.54 35.55 52.64
N HIS A 13 22.14 34.96 53.77
CA HIS A 13 22.40 35.50 55.11
C HIS A 13 23.72 35.02 55.74
N PHE A 14 24.45 34.11 55.10
CA PHE A 14 25.70 33.60 55.62
C PHE A 14 26.87 34.54 55.31
N HIS A 15 27.69 34.76 56.33
CA HIS A 15 28.99 35.44 56.25
C HIS A 15 30.02 34.62 57.03
N GLU A 16 31.11 34.23 56.36
CA GLU A 16 32.17 33.35 56.88
C GLU A 16 31.63 32.11 57.64
N ARG A 17 30.63 31.44 57.05
CA ARG A 17 30.03 30.24 57.64
C ARG A 17 30.65 28.98 57.03
N GLU A 18 31.12 28.09 57.88
CA GLU A 18 31.74 26.83 57.45
C GLU A 18 30.91 25.61 57.88
N LEU A 19 30.85 24.61 56.98
CA LEU A 19 30.37 23.27 57.24
C LEU A 19 31.50 22.27 56.93
N VAL A 20 31.89 21.47 57.92
CA VAL A 20 32.92 20.44 57.80
C VAL A 20 32.26 19.07 57.83
N PHE A 21 32.58 18.23 56.85
CA PHE A 21 32.03 16.89 56.71
C PHE A 21 33.09 15.85 57.10
N SER A 22 32.77 15.03 58.10
CA SER A 22 33.67 13.96 58.57
C SER A 22 33.87 12.91 57.48
N PRO A 23 35.12 12.50 57.20
CA PRO A 23 35.38 11.50 56.18
C PRO A 23 34.98 10.09 56.58
N GLN A 24 34.71 9.84 57.87
CA GLN A 24 34.29 8.54 58.41
C GLN A 24 32.80 8.26 58.21
N HIS A 25 31.99 9.29 57.94
CA HIS A 25 30.55 9.17 57.82
C HIS A 25 30.10 9.39 56.37
N ARG A 26 29.07 8.65 55.93
CA ARG A 26 28.47 8.79 54.59
C ARG A 26 27.18 9.60 54.58
N VAL A 27 26.61 9.86 55.75
CA VAL A 27 25.37 10.60 55.94
C VAL A 27 25.64 11.71 56.94
N HIS A 28 25.28 12.93 56.56
CA HIS A 28 25.41 14.12 57.40
C HIS A 28 24.05 14.79 57.53
N LEU A 29 23.65 15.10 58.77
CA LEU A 29 22.41 15.81 59.05
C LEU A 29 22.72 17.27 59.41
N VAL A 30 22.28 18.20 58.55
CA VAL A 30 22.31 19.63 58.83
C VAL A 30 20.94 20.03 59.38
N TYR A 31 20.88 20.38 60.66
CA TYR A 31 19.63 20.74 61.34
C TYR A 31 19.73 22.14 61.97
N GLY A 32 18.58 22.73 62.26
CA GLY A 32 18.47 24.05 62.85
C GLY A 32 17.03 24.56 62.81
N LYS A 33 16.76 25.69 63.48
CA LYS A 33 15.45 26.36 63.49
C LYS A 33 14.99 26.73 62.06
N ASN A 34 13.72 27.08 61.92
CA ASN A 34 13.26 27.73 60.69
C ASN A 34 14.10 28.99 60.43
N GLU A 35 14.32 29.31 59.16
CA GLU A 35 15.14 30.44 58.70
C GLU A 35 16.65 30.36 59.01
N ALA A 36 17.12 29.32 59.72
CA ALA A 36 18.54 29.09 59.98
C ALA A 36 19.42 28.86 58.72
N GLY A 37 18.81 28.84 57.52
CA GLY A 37 19.53 28.79 56.25
C GLY A 37 19.67 27.42 55.61
N LYS A 38 18.92 26.40 56.06
CA LYS A 38 18.96 25.04 55.46
C LYS A 38 18.74 25.05 53.94
N SER A 39 17.69 25.73 53.48
CA SER A 39 17.40 25.90 52.05
C SER A 39 18.44 26.78 51.34
N THR A 40 19.00 27.77 52.03
CA THR A 40 20.08 28.64 51.53
C THR A 40 21.37 27.84 51.30
N THR A 41 21.72 26.93 52.22
CA THR A 41 22.85 26.00 52.08
C THR A 41 22.68 25.12 50.84
N ARG A 42 21.50 24.51 50.63
CA ARG A 42 21.23 23.68 49.45
C ARG A 42 21.39 24.46 48.15
N ARG A 43 20.83 25.68 48.05
CA ARG A 43 21.01 26.55 46.89
C ARG A 43 22.48 26.90 46.67
N GLY A 44 23.22 27.13 47.75
CA GLY A 44 24.66 27.40 47.71
C GLY A 44 25.48 26.22 47.18
N ILE A 45 25.12 24.97 47.49
CA ILE A 45 25.75 23.79 46.90
C ILE A 45 25.54 23.78 45.38
N GLY A 46 24.31 23.98 44.91
CA GLY A 46 24.03 24.06 43.47
C GLY A 46 24.78 25.21 42.79
N ALA A 47 24.83 26.38 43.43
CA ALA A 47 25.52 27.54 42.91
C ALA A 47 27.05 27.34 42.85
N PHE A 48 27.64 26.65 43.83
CA PHE A 48 29.04 26.24 43.81
C PHE A 48 29.33 25.27 42.66
N LEU A 49 28.50 24.25 42.45
CA LEU A 49 28.73 23.22 41.44
C LEU A 49 28.54 23.73 39.99
N PHE A 50 27.54 24.57 39.75
CA PHE A 50 27.10 24.91 38.39
C PHE A 50 27.25 26.38 38.01
N GLY A 51 27.57 27.26 38.96
CA GLY A 51 27.60 28.70 38.72
C GLY A 51 26.60 29.46 39.58
N ILE A 52 26.99 30.67 39.96
CA ILE A 52 26.07 31.62 40.59
C ILE A 52 25.33 32.37 39.49
N ASP A 53 24.01 32.20 39.44
CA ASP A 53 23.17 32.87 38.45
C ASP A 53 23.29 34.41 38.57
N HIS A 54 23.25 35.09 37.41
CA HIS A 54 23.38 36.56 37.38
C HIS A 54 22.29 37.24 38.23
N ARG A 55 21.07 36.71 38.14
CA ARG A 55 19.94 37.04 39.01
C ARG A 55 19.80 35.93 40.05
N THR A 56 20.00 36.28 41.32
CA THR A 56 19.85 35.35 42.44
C THR A 56 19.30 36.12 43.64
N ASP A 57 18.34 35.52 44.33
CA ASP A 57 17.75 36.07 45.55
C ASP A 57 18.70 36.00 46.75
N ASP A 58 19.81 35.25 46.62
CA ASP A 58 20.84 35.12 47.67
C ASP A 58 21.81 36.32 47.72
N ALA A 59 21.62 37.32 46.86
CA ALA A 59 22.40 38.56 46.84
C ALA A 59 21.82 39.70 47.70
N HIS A 60 20.82 39.42 48.56
CA HIS A 60 20.10 40.45 49.32
C HIS A 60 20.96 41.11 50.40
N THR A 61 21.83 40.37 51.08
CA THR A 61 22.72 40.91 52.13
C THR A 61 24.10 41.28 51.58
N HIS A 62 24.58 40.53 50.59
CA HIS A 62 25.94 40.68 50.04
C HIS A 62 25.91 40.77 48.51
N LYS A 63 26.63 41.73 47.94
CA LYS A 63 26.76 41.87 46.48
C LYS A 63 27.88 41.01 45.89
N GLU A 64 28.94 40.76 46.66
CA GLU A 64 30.10 39.96 46.25
C GLU A 64 29.99 38.51 46.69
N LEU A 65 29.07 37.76 46.09
CA LEU A 65 28.82 36.38 46.50
C LEU A 65 30.03 35.48 46.24
N ARG A 66 30.43 34.73 47.26
CA ARG A 66 31.56 33.79 47.24
C ARG A 66 31.27 32.54 48.07
N ILE A 67 31.50 31.38 47.46
CA ILE A 67 31.34 30.06 48.07
C ILE A 67 32.60 29.24 47.80
N GLY A 68 33.26 28.78 48.85
CA GLY A 68 34.39 27.86 48.78
C GLY A 68 33.96 26.42 49.05
N ALA A 69 34.63 25.45 48.44
CA ALA A 69 34.52 24.07 48.87
C ALA A 69 35.83 23.30 48.71
N THR A 70 36.02 22.32 49.58
CA THR A 70 37.03 21.29 49.43
C THR A 70 36.35 19.98 49.11
N VAL A 71 36.78 19.35 48.01
CA VAL A 71 36.15 18.16 47.47
C VAL A 71 37.21 17.10 47.18
N THR A 72 36.89 15.84 47.48
CA THR A 72 37.72 14.69 47.13
C THR A 72 37.14 14.00 45.90
N SER A 73 37.95 13.69 44.90
CA SER A 73 37.60 12.85 43.77
C SER A 73 37.60 11.36 44.15
N ASP A 74 37.13 10.51 43.24
CA ASP A 74 37.01 9.06 43.50
C ASP A 74 38.37 8.34 43.52
N ASP A 75 39.39 8.93 42.88
CA ASP A 75 40.80 8.52 42.95
C ASP A 75 41.53 9.04 44.21
N GLY A 76 40.83 9.77 45.10
CA GLY A 76 41.38 10.29 46.35
C GLY A 76 42.08 11.64 46.22
N ALA A 77 42.16 12.25 45.04
CA ALA A 77 42.74 13.58 44.88
C ALA A 77 41.89 14.66 45.56
N ARG A 78 42.56 15.64 46.19
CA ARG A 78 41.90 16.71 46.93
C ARG A 78 41.92 18.00 46.12
N HIS A 79 40.76 18.61 45.93
CA HIS A 79 40.59 19.85 45.19
C HIS A 79 39.98 20.93 46.07
N VAL A 80 40.52 22.14 45.99
CA VAL A 80 40.02 23.32 46.70
C VAL A 80 39.65 24.38 45.68
N PHE A 81 38.36 24.73 45.68
CA PHE A 81 37.82 25.71 44.76
C PHE A 81 37.07 26.81 45.48
N VAL A 82 37.08 28.01 44.92
CA VAL A 82 36.24 29.12 45.32
C VAL A 82 35.46 29.62 44.12
N ARG A 83 34.15 29.68 44.25
CA ARG A 83 33.26 30.23 43.24
C ARG A 83 32.79 31.62 43.62
N ARG A 84 32.98 32.58 42.71
CA ARG A 84 32.49 33.95 42.84
C ARG A 84 31.39 34.26 41.82
N LYS A 85 30.54 35.24 42.13
CA LYS A 85 29.58 35.77 41.16
C LYS A 85 30.32 36.54 40.06
N GLY A 86 29.97 36.28 38.79
CA GLY A 86 30.56 36.95 37.64
C GLY A 86 30.17 36.28 36.32
N LEU A 87 30.63 36.83 35.19
CA LEU A 87 30.39 36.28 33.85
C LEU A 87 31.59 35.50 33.29
N LYS A 88 32.81 35.80 33.74
CA LYS A 88 34.06 35.16 33.31
C LYS A 88 34.94 34.87 34.52
N ASN A 89 35.70 33.77 34.46
CA ASN A 89 36.64 33.35 35.51
C ASN A 89 35.98 33.38 36.91
N THR A 90 34.88 32.63 37.03
CA THR A 90 34.05 32.56 38.23
C THR A 90 34.49 31.45 39.18
N LEU A 91 35.19 30.43 38.67
CA LEU A 91 35.84 29.39 39.46
C LEU A 91 37.30 29.74 39.67
N LEU A 92 37.73 29.70 40.93
CA LEU A 92 39.10 30.01 41.35
C LEU A 92 39.69 28.83 42.11
N ARG A 93 41.01 28.67 42.04
CA ARG A 93 41.77 27.76 42.90
C ARG A 93 42.09 28.42 44.24
N ALA A 94 42.69 27.65 45.15
CA ALA A 94 43.07 28.12 46.49
C ALA A 94 44.03 29.33 46.47
N ASP A 95 44.85 29.46 45.44
CA ASP A 95 45.79 30.58 45.25
C ASP A 95 45.14 31.82 44.63
N GLY A 96 43.84 31.77 44.32
CA GLY A 96 43.10 32.86 43.67
C GLY A 96 43.23 32.91 42.14
N SER A 97 44.00 32.00 41.53
CA SER A 97 44.06 31.87 40.07
C SER A 97 42.75 31.31 39.51
N ALA A 98 42.42 31.64 38.26
CA ALA A 98 41.25 31.07 37.59
C ALA A 98 41.45 29.57 37.33
N ALA A 99 40.47 28.76 37.73
CA ALA A 99 40.43 27.34 37.38
C ALA A 99 39.61 27.13 36.10
N ASP A 100 39.91 26.07 35.35
CA ASP A 100 39.05 25.68 34.23
C ASP A 100 37.75 25.07 34.77
N GLU A 101 36.62 25.50 34.20
CA GLU A 101 35.31 24.93 34.52
C GLU A 101 35.26 23.42 34.21
N ALA A 102 36.07 22.95 33.25
CA ALA A 102 36.23 21.55 32.93
C ALA A 102 36.76 20.72 34.12
N GLU A 103 37.59 21.29 35.00
CA GLU A 103 38.12 20.60 36.18
C GLU A 103 37.00 20.24 37.16
N LEU A 104 36.07 21.16 37.44
CA LEU A 104 34.93 20.87 38.32
C LEU A 104 33.89 19.97 37.63
N ARG A 105 33.68 20.15 36.31
CA ARG A 105 32.74 19.32 35.54
C ARG A 105 33.18 17.86 35.41
N SER A 106 34.48 17.58 35.34
CA SER A 106 34.98 16.21 35.30
C SER A 106 34.70 15.48 36.62
N LEU A 107 34.82 16.17 37.76
CA LEU A 107 34.45 15.64 39.09
C LEU A 107 32.96 15.30 39.20
N LEU A 108 32.11 15.96 38.41
CA LEU A 108 30.68 15.72 38.32
C LEU A 108 30.29 14.61 37.33
N ALA A 109 31.26 13.97 36.67
CA ALA A 109 31.03 12.91 35.67
C ALA A 109 30.01 13.29 34.57
N GLY A 110 29.92 14.58 34.22
CA GLY A 110 28.99 15.09 33.20
C GLY A 110 27.53 15.24 33.64
N VAL A 111 27.25 15.23 34.95
CA VAL A 111 25.93 15.60 35.50
C VAL A 111 25.65 17.08 35.26
N SER A 112 24.49 17.42 34.68
CA SER A 112 24.08 18.81 34.44
C SER A 112 23.38 19.42 35.67
N LYS A 113 23.20 20.75 35.67
CA LYS A 113 22.49 21.49 36.73
C LYS A 113 21.06 20.98 36.91
N GLU A 114 20.38 20.71 35.79
CA GLU A 114 19.01 20.22 35.73
C GLU A 114 18.92 18.82 36.33
N VAL A 115 19.82 17.90 35.92
CA VAL A 115 19.87 16.54 36.43
C VAL A 115 20.19 16.52 37.93
N PHE A 116 21.13 17.38 38.38
CA PHE A 116 21.44 17.54 39.80
C PHE A 116 20.23 18.00 40.62
N GLY A 117 19.51 19.01 40.13
CA GLY A 117 18.30 19.53 40.77
C GLY A 117 17.21 18.49 40.95
N LEU A 118 17.02 17.63 39.94
CA LEU A 118 15.99 16.60 39.93
C LEU A 118 16.35 15.35 40.73
N THR A 119 17.62 14.93 40.71
CA THR A 119 18.03 13.60 41.21
C THR A 119 18.81 13.66 42.52
N PHE A 120 19.60 14.72 42.73
CA PHE A 120 20.55 14.82 43.85
C PHE A 120 20.23 15.94 44.85
N SER A 121 19.27 16.83 44.53
CA SER A 121 18.89 17.99 45.35
C SER A 121 17.38 18.09 45.53
N LEU A 122 16.82 17.15 46.29
CA LEU A 122 15.39 17.09 46.56
C LEU A 122 14.94 18.22 47.48
N ASP A 123 13.84 18.88 47.12
CA ASP A 123 13.12 19.81 47.97
C ASP A 123 11.61 19.56 47.85
N HIS A 124 10.83 20.17 48.74
CA HIS A 124 9.39 19.95 48.76
C HIS A 124 8.68 20.37 47.46
N VAL A 125 9.16 21.43 46.78
CA VAL A 125 8.58 21.91 45.53
C VAL A 125 8.94 20.97 44.38
N THR A 126 10.21 20.58 44.26
CA THR A 126 10.67 19.64 43.22
C THR A 126 10.07 18.25 43.39
N LEU A 127 9.88 17.79 44.63
CA LEU A 127 9.19 16.51 44.92
C LEU A 127 7.72 16.55 44.49
N ARG A 128 7.01 17.66 44.75
CA ARG A 128 5.61 17.80 44.32
C ARG A 128 5.50 17.87 42.80
N ALA A 129 6.32 18.71 42.16
CA ALA A 129 6.37 18.84 40.71
C ALA A 129 6.74 17.51 40.01
N GLY A 130 7.70 16.77 40.58
CA GLY A 130 8.06 15.43 40.11
C GLY A 130 6.91 14.43 40.24
N GLY A 131 6.18 14.46 41.37
CA GLY A 131 4.99 13.62 41.58
C GLY A 131 3.87 13.91 40.58
N GLU A 132 3.58 15.18 40.30
CA GLU A 132 2.60 15.60 39.30
C GLU A 132 3.02 15.20 37.87
N ALA A 133 4.30 15.34 37.54
CA ALA A 133 4.85 14.92 36.24
C ALA A 133 4.76 13.40 36.05
N LEU A 134 5.01 12.61 37.09
CA LEU A 134 4.86 11.16 37.06
C LEU A 134 3.39 10.74 36.94
N ALA A 135 2.49 11.38 37.70
CA ALA A 135 1.06 11.07 37.70
C ALA A 135 0.37 11.42 36.36
N SER A 136 0.83 12.48 35.69
CA SER A 136 0.24 12.93 34.42
C SER A 136 0.67 12.09 33.20
N GLY A 137 1.67 11.21 33.34
CA GLY A 137 2.19 10.38 32.24
C GLY A 137 2.69 11.19 31.02
N ARG A 138 2.79 12.52 31.17
CA ARG A 138 3.13 13.47 30.12
C ARG A 138 4.35 14.25 30.58
N GLY A 139 5.52 13.80 30.16
CA GLY A 139 6.71 14.62 30.23
C GLY A 139 7.99 13.83 30.06
N GLU A 140 8.90 14.40 29.28
CA GLU A 140 10.34 14.07 29.27
C GLU A 140 10.92 14.04 30.69
N VAL A 141 10.30 14.73 31.66
CA VAL A 141 10.74 14.83 33.05
C VAL A 141 10.62 13.50 33.82
N GLY A 142 9.52 12.76 33.68
CA GLY A 142 9.37 11.45 34.32
C GLY A 142 10.33 10.40 33.75
N ALA A 143 10.53 10.46 32.43
CA ALA A 143 11.54 9.66 31.74
C ALA A 143 12.96 10.06 32.15
N SER A 144 13.26 11.35 32.28
CA SER A 144 14.56 11.87 32.71
C SER A 144 14.93 11.47 34.14
N LEU A 145 13.95 11.45 35.06
CA LEU A 145 14.15 11.00 36.43
C LEU A 145 14.51 9.50 36.49
N PHE A 146 13.80 8.68 35.72
CA PHE A 146 14.11 7.25 35.56
C PHE A 146 15.45 7.02 34.86
N GLN A 147 15.76 7.80 33.82
CA GLN A 147 17.01 7.74 33.05
C GLN A 147 18.24 8.14 33.88
N ALA A 148 18.13 9.13 34.76
CA ALA A 148 19.21 9.54 35.65
C ALA A 148 19.59 8.43 36.65
N SER A 149 18.60 7.64 37.09
CA SER A 149 18.84 6.47 37.94
C SER A 149 19.44 5.25 37.22
N LEU A 150 19.41 5.22 35.88
CA LEU A 150 19.82 4.06 35.05
C LEU A 150 20.97 4.35 34.07
N GLY A 151 21.59 5.54 34.07
CA GLY A 151 22.72 5.87 33.18
C GLY A 151 22.30 6.24 31.74
N GLY A 152 21.16 6.92 31.60
CA GLY A 152 20.30 6.98 30.41
C GLY A 152 20.73 7.74 29.14
N ARG A 153 22.02 7.90 28.81
CA ARG A 153 22.39 8.40 27.46
C ARG A 153 21.99 7.42 26.35
N LYS A 154 22.15 6.12 26.58
CA LYS A 154 21.90 5.08 25.56
C LYS A 154 20.43 4.94 25.16
N VAL A 155 19.49 5.19 26.07
CA VAL A 155 18.06 4.96 25.80
C VAL A 155 17.50 6.02 24.84
N HIS A 156 17.89 7.29 25.00
CA HIS A 156 17.47 8.34 24.08
C HIS A 156 18.09 8.15 22.70
N GLU A 157 19.34 7.72 22.61
CA GLU A 157 20.00 7.43 21.32
C GLU A 157 19.27 6.29 20.59
N VAL A 158 18.91 5.22 21.30
CA VAL A 158 18.13 4.11 20.73
C VAL A 158 16.72 4.56 20.34
N GLN A 159 16.03 5.31 21.19
CA GLN A 159 14.69 5.83 20.88
C GLN A 159 14.71 6.73 19.65
N LYS A 160 15.68 7.63 19.55
CA LYS A 160 15.85 8.51 18.40
C LYS A 160 16.18 7.70 17.13
N ALA A 161 17.08 6.73 17.22
CA ALA A 161 17.40 5.87 16.09
C ALA A 161 16.17 5.09 15.58
N LEU A 162 15.34 4.58 16.49
CA LEU A 162 14.09 3.89 16.13
C LEU A 162 13.07 4.84 15.48
N LEU A 163 12.96 6.08 15.95
CA LEU A 163 12.10 7.09 15.33
C LEU A 163 12.59 7.48 13.93
N ASP A 164 13.90 7.70 13.77
CA ASP A 164 14.51 8.03 12.48
C ASP A 164 14.35 6.87 11.47
N GLU A 165 14.43 5.62 11.93
CA GLU A 165 14.19 4.43 11.10
C GLU A 165 12.71 4.30 10.71
N ALA A 166 11.80 4.54 11.66
CA ALA A 166 10.37 4.55 11.40
C ALA A 166 9.98 5.63 10.36
N GLU A 167 10.51 6.85 10.47
CA GLU A 167 10.25 7.94 9.53
C GLU A 167 10.78 7.65 8.12
N LYS A 168 11.90 6.92 8.00
CA LYS A 168 12.40 6.47 6.68
C LYS A 168 11.47 5.46 6.02
N LEU A 169 10.77 4.64 6.80
CA LEU A 169 9.86 3.61 6.28
C LEU A 169 8.47 4.16 5.98
N PHE A 170 7.94 5.01 6.86
CA PHE A 170 6.57 5.50 6.80
C PHE A 170 6.44 6.91 7.39
N VAL A 171 5.74 7.78 6.67
CA VAL A 171 5.34 9.09 7.18
C VAL A 171 3.84 9.27 6.92
N PRO A 172 3.02 9.68 7.92
CA PRO A 172 1.57 9.75 7.78
C PRO A 172 1.06 10.56 6.58
N LYS A 173 1.79 11.61 6.20
CA LYS A 173 1.49 12.48 5.04
C LYS A 173 2.56 12.42 3.95
N GLY A 174 3.51 11.48 4.04
CA GLY A 174 4.57 11.33 3.06
C GLY A 174 4.12 10.54 1.84
N GLN A 175 4.67 10.84 0.66
CA GLN A 175 4.46 10.04 -0.56
C GLN A 175 5.70 9.24 -0.97
N LYS A 176 6.89 9.67 -0.55
CA LYS A 176 8.18 9.06 -0.91
C LYS A 176 8.59 7.83 -0.11
N PRO A 177 8.24 7.67 1.19
CA PRO A 177 8.67 6.50 1.96
C PRO A 177 8.19 5.19 1.30
N PRO A 178 8.98 4.11 1.38
CA PRO A 178 8.71 2.86 0.68
C PRO A 178 7.36 2.25 1.04
N LEU A 179 6.93 2.33 2.31
CA LEU A 179 5.63 1.79 2.72
C LEU A 179 4.46 2.61 2.14
N ASN A 180 4.58 3.94 2.11
CA ASN A 180 3.56 4.81 1.50
C ASN A 180 3.44 4.55 -0.01
N ALA A 181 4.57 4.38 -0.72
CA ALA A 181 4.58 4.05 -2.14
C ALA A 181 3.93 2.67 -2.40
N ALA A 182 4.25 1.66 -1.58
CA ALA A 182 3.65 0.33 -1.68
C ALA A 182 2.13 0.36 -1.43
N LEU A 183 1.68 1.09 -0.40
CA LEU A 183 0.25 1.26 -0.09
C LEU A 183 -0.50 1.97 -1.23
N LYS A 184 0.13 2.98 -1.85
CA LYS A 184 -0.44 3.65 -3.04
C LYS A 184 -0.60 2.67 -4.20
N GLY A 185 0.46 1.93 -4.54
CA GLY A 185 0.41 0.93 -5.60
C GLY A 185 -0.61 -0.17 -5.35
N TRP A 186 -0.74 -0.63 -4.09
CA TRP A 186 -1.75 -1.61 -3.70
C TRP A 186 -3.18 -1.08 -3.89
N ASN A 187 -3.45 0.16 -3.47
CA ASN A 187 -4.76 0.79 -3.64
C ASN A 187 -5.11 0.98 -5.12
N GLU A 188 -4.15 1.40 -5.95
CA GLU A 188 -4.33 1.55 -7.39
C GLU A 188 -4.62 0.19 -8.05
N ALA A 189 -3.86 -0.85 -7.72
CA ALA A 189 -4.10 -2.20 -8.21
C ALA A 189 -5.47 -2.73 -7.78
N LYS A 190 -5.86 -2.52 -6.51
CA LYS A 190 -7.17 -2.91 -5.99
C LYS A 190 -8.32 -2.18 -6.68
N ALA A 191 -8.17 -0.88 -6.95
CA ALA A 191 -9.15 -0.10 -7.70
C ALA A 191 -9.29 -0.63 -9.13
N LYS A 192 -8.16 -0.93 -9.78
CA LYS A 192 -8.13 -1.47 -11.14
C LYS A 192 -8.75 -2.87 -11.23
N VAL A 193 -8.52 -3.74 -10.23
CA VAL A 193 -9.20 -5.03 -10.13
C VAL A 193 -10.71 -4.81 -10.02
N ARG A 194 -11.17 -3.92 -9.15
CA ARG A 194 -12.60 -3.63 -8.97
C ARG A 194 -13.26 -3.01 -10.21
N GLU A 195 -12.51 -2.24 -11.00
CA GLU A 195 -12.99 -1.66 -12.26
C GLU A 195 -13.06 -2.70 -13.38
N LEU A 196 -12.09 -3.61 -13.44
CA LEU A 196 -12.02 -4.69 -14.43
C LEU A 196 -12.94 -5.88 -14.08
N GLU A 197 -13.27 -6.06 -12.81
CA GLU A 197 -14.31 -6.96 -12.35
C GLU A 197 -15.65 -6.47 -12.91
N MET A 198 -16.09 -7.05 -14.03
CA MET A 198 -17.49 -6.95 -14.41
C MET A 198 -18.32 -7.50 -13.25
N MET A 199 -19.18 -6.65 -12.70
CA MET A 199 -20.16 -7.06 -11.70
C MET A 199 -20.89 -8.30 -12.25
N PRO A 200 -20.94 -9.41 -11.50
CA PRO A 200 -21.65 -10.62 -11.92
C PRO A 200 -23.09 -10.33 -12.35
N GLU A 201 -23.72 -9.33 -11.72
CA GLU A 201 -25.06 -8.83 -12.08
C GLU A 201 -25.14 -8.29 -13.52
N THR A 202 -24.12 -7.57 -13.98
CA THR A 202 -24.07 -7.03 -15.36
C THR A 202 -23.96 -8.15 -16.38
N VAL A 203 -23.14 -9.17 -16.09
CA VAL A 203 -22.99 -10.35 -16.97
C VAL A 203 -24.30 -11.13 -17.02
N LEU A 204 -24.92 -11.40 -15.87
CA LEU A 204 -26.22 -12.08 -15.80
C LEU A 204 -27.33 -11.31 -16.52
N ALA A 205 -27.37 -9.99 -16.37
CA ALA A 205 -28.33 -9.14 -17.08
C ALA A 205 -28.11 -9.14 -18.60
N GLN A 206 -26.85 -9.13 -19.06
CA GLN A 206 -26.50 -9.22 -20.47
C GLN A 206 -26.84 -10.60 -21.06
N GLU A 207 -26.58 -11.70 -20.33
CA GLU A 207 -26.97 -13.04 -20.75
C GLU A 207 -28.49 -13.21 -20.83
N ALA A 208 -29.23 -12.69 -19.84
CA ALA A 208 -30.69 -12.69 -19.84
C ALA A 208 -31.24 -11.89 -21.03
N SER A 209 -30.70 -10.70 -21.27
CA SER A 209 -31.07 -9.88 -22.43
C SER A 209 -30.73 -10.57 -23.74
N LEU A 210 -29.59 -11.25 -23.84
CA LEU A 210 -29.22 -11.98 -25.06
C LEU A 210 -30.21 -13.11 -25.35
N ARG A 211 -30.55 -13.91 -24.32
CA ARG A 211 -31.56 -14.99 -24.46
C ARG A 211 -32.91 -14.45 -24.90
N GLU A 212 -33.39 -13.37 -24.30
CA GLU A 212 -34.66 -12.74 -24.69
C GLU A 212 -34.66 -12.30 -26.17
N GLN A 213 -33.56 -11.70 -26.63
CA GLN A 213 -33.45 -11.27 -28.02
C GLN A 213 -33.34 -12.45 -28.99
N GLU A 214 -32.66 -13.52 -28.61
CA GLU A 214 -32.60 -14.76 -29.39
C GLU A 214 -33.98 -15.43 -29.52
N GLU A 215 -34.73 -15.51 -28.43
CA GLU A 215 -36.10 -16.03 -28.44
C GLU A 215 -37.01 -15.18 -29.34
N ARG A 216 -36.93 -13.85 -29.25
CA ARG A 216 -37.66 -12.92 -30.13
C ARG A 216 -37.29 -13.10 -31.59
N ARG A 217 -35.99 -13.26 -31.90
CA ARG A 217 -35.53 -13.52 -33.26
C ARG A 217 -36.12 -14.82 -33.81
N LEU A 218 -36.04 -15.91 -33.04
CA LEU A 218 -36.58 -17.22 -33.43
C LEU A 218 -38.10 -17.18 -33.65
N ALA A 219 -38.84 -16.48 -32.79
CA ALA A 219 -40.28 -16.29 -32.95
C ALA A 219 -40.60 -15.52 -34.24
N LYS A 220 -39.86 -14.45 -34.55
CA LYS A 220 -40.08 -13.68 -35.78
C LYS A 220 -39.71 -14.47 -37.03
N GLU A 221 -38.65 -15.27 -37.00
CA GLU A 221 -38.31 -16.18 -38.08
C GLU A 221 -39.41 -17.23 -38.33
N ALA A 222 -40.02 -17.77 -37.26
CA ALA A 222 -41.14 -18.69 -37.38
C ALA A 222 -42.38 -18.03 -38.02
N GLU A 223 -42.67 -16.79 -37.63
CA GLU A 223 -43.75 -15.99 -38.21
C GLU A 223 -43.52 -15.72 -39.70
N VAL A 224 -42.29 -15.34 -40.09
CA VAL A 224 -41.91 -15.14 -41.50
C VAL A 224 -42.12 -16.42 -42.30
N ARG A 225 -41.64 -17.57 -41.80
CA ARG A 225 -41.85 -18.87 -42.47
C ARG A 225 -43.32 -19.20 -42.65
N ALA A 226 -44.16 -18.95 -41.64
CA ALA A 226 -45.61 -19.18 -41.74
C ALA A 226 -46.26 -18.28 -42.80
N LEU A 227 -45.88 -17.00 -42.84
CA LEU A 227 -46.37 -16.04 -43.83
C LEU A 227 -45.92 -16.40 -45.25
N GLU A 228 -44.70 -16.91 -45.43
CA GLU A 228 -44.21 -17.38 -46.72
C GLU A 228 -45.00 -18.57 -47.26
N VAL A 229 -45.33 -19.54 -46.40
CA VAL A 229 -46.18 -20.69 -46.74
C VAL A 229 -47.58 -20.22 -47.17
N GLU A 230 -48.18 -19.32 -46.40
CA GLU A 230 -49.52 -18.79 -46.71
C GLU A 230 -49.50 -17.96 -48.00
N LEU A 231 -48.47 -17.15 -48.21
CA LEU A 231 -48.30 -16.39 -49.44
C LEU A 231 -48.15 -17.32 -50.66
N ALA A 232 -47.37 -18.40 -50.54
CA ALA A 232 -47.24 -19.40 -51.59
C ALA A 232 -48.59 -20.08 -51.89
N ARG A 233 -49.37 -20.42 -50.86
CA ARG A 233 -50.72 -20.98 -51.00
C ARG A 233 -51.65 -20.01 -51.75
N LEU A 234 -51.71 -18.75 -51.32
CA LEU A 234 -52.56 -17.72 -51.93
C LEU A 234 -52.14 -17.42 -53.38
N ARG A 235 -50.83 -17.38 -53.67
CA ARG A 235 -50.32 -17.25 -55.05
C ARG A 235 -50.73 -18.44 -55.91
N ARG A 236 -50.68 -19.66 -55.37
CA ARG A 236 -51.13 -20.86 -56.08
C ARG A 236 -52.62 -20.76 -56.41
N VAL A 237 -53.47 -20.43 -55.43
CA VAL A 237 -54.91 -20.24 -55.63
C VAL A 237 -55.19 -19.17 -56.67
N LYS A 238 -54.54 -18.01 -56.58
CA LYS A 238 -54.70 -16.92 -57.56
C LYS A 238 -54.32 -17.36 -58.98
N ARG A 239 -53.24 -18.15 -59.13
CA ARG A 239 -52.77 -18.66 -60.42
C ARG A 239 -53.71 -19.71 -61.00
N THR A 240 -54.23 -20.63 -60.18
CA THR A 240 -55.03 -21.77 -60.66
C THR A 240 -56.52 -21.48 -60.77
N ALA A 241 -57.05 -20.50 -60.03
CA ALA A 241 -58.49 -20.21 -60.01
C ALA A 241 -59.09 -19.87 -61.39
N PRO A 242 -58.42 -19.12 -62.30
CA PRO A 242 -58.95 -18.91 -63.65
C PRO A 242 -59.00 -20.20 -64.47
N MET A 243 -57.95 -21.02 -64.42
CA MET A 243 -57.87 -22.30 -65.13
C MET A 243 -58.91 -23.30 -64.62
N LEU A 244 -59.18 -23.32 -63.31
CA LEU A 244 -60.22 -24.14 -62.71
C LEU A 244 -61.62 -23.71 -63.18
N ARG A 245 -61.90 -22.41 -63.24
CA ARG A 245 -63.18 -21.90 -63.77
C ARG A 245 -63.33 -22.23 -65.26
N GLU A 246 -62.26 -22.11 -66.03
CA GLU A 246 -62.24 -22.48 -67.44
C GLU A 246 -62.50 -23.98 -67.61
N TRP A 247 -61.82 -24.83 -66.82
CA TRP A 247 -62.07 -26.27 -66.78
C TRP A 247 -63.49 -26.61 -66.38
N GLU A 248 -64.05 -26.00 -65.32
CA GLU A 248 -65.45 -26.21 -64.90
C GLU A 248 -66.43 -25.82 -66.02
N SER A 249 -66.16 -24.73 -66.76
CA SER A 249 -66.98 -24.32 -67.89
C SER A 249 -66.89 -25.28 -69.07
N LEU A 250 -65.69 -25.78 -69.37
CA LEU A 250 -65.45 -26.74 -70.44
C LEU A 250 -66.01 -28.12 -70.08
N ALA A 251 -65.87 -28.56 -68.84
CA ALA A 251 -66.42 -29.82 -68.33
C ALA A 251 -67.96 -29.79 -68.36
N ALA A 252 -68.59 -28.67 -67.97
CA ALA A 252 -70.03 -28.48 -68.12
C ALA A 252 -70.49 -28.49 -69.59
N SER A 253 -69.63 -28.07 -70.53
CA SER A 253 -69.91 -28.18 -71.97
C SER A 253 -69.58 -29.56 -72.58
N ALA A 254 -68.90 -30.44 -71.82
CA ALA A 254 -68.46 -31.76 -72.25
C ALA A 254 -69.38 -32.90 -71.80
N GLU A 255 -70.55 -32.64 -71.21
CA GLU A 255 -71.61 -33.63 -71.00
C GLU A 255 -72.32 -34.00 -72.34
N GLY A 256 -71.54 -34.40 -73.34
CA GLY A 256 -71.97 -35.06 -74.58
C GLY A 256 -71.10 -36.28 -74.84
N PRO A 257 -71.64 -37.37 -75.42
CA PRO A 257 -70.93 -38.64 -75.48
C PRO A 257 -69.85 -38.59 -76.56
N ASP A 258 -68.59 -38.73 -76.17
CA ASP A 258 -67.64 -39.60 -76.85
C ASP A 258 -66.35 -39.69 -76.01
N ASP A 259 -66.03 -40.90 -75.58
CA ASP A 259 -64.76 -41.26 -74.97
C ASP A 259 -63.69 -41.10 -76.05
N PRO A 260 -62.78 -40.11 -75.97
CA PRO A 260 -61.79 -39.93 -77.02
C PRO A 260 -60.83 -41.11 -76.93
N ALA A 261 -60.85 -41.97 -77.94
CA ALA A 261 -59.90 -43.06 -78.07
C ALA A 261 -58.47 -42.51 -77.86
N ILE A 262 -57.83 -42.95 -76.77
CA ILE A 262 -56.47 -42.55 -76.42
C ILE A 262 -55.59 -42.91 -77.61
N SER A 263 -54.97 -41.91 -78.23
CA SER A 263 -54.09 -42.14 -79.38
C SER A 263 -52.83 -42.88 -78.94
N ASP A 264 -52.28 -43.72 -79.81
CA ASP A 264 -51.04 -44.44 -79.53
C ASP A 264 -49.89 -43.48 -79.14
N ALA A 265 -49.90 -42.25 -79.66
CA ALA A 265 -48.96 -41.20 -79.28
C ALA A 265 -49.07 -40.79 -77.79
N ALA A 266 -50.28 -40.72 -77.24
CA ALA A 266 -50.48 -40.42 -75.82
C ALA A 266 -50.01 -41.57 -74.91
N VAL A 267 -50.09 -42.82 -75.38
CA VAL A 267 -49.54 -43.99 -74.68
C VAL A 267 -48.02 -43.96 -74.68
N ASP A 268 -47.41 -43.59 -75.80
CA ASP A 268 -45.95 -43.48 -75.91
C ASP A 268 -45.39 -42.29 -75.11
N ASP A 269 -46.07 -41.15 -75.08
CA ASP A 269 -45.73 -40.02 -74.21
C ASP A 269 -45.79 -40.41 -72.71
N LEU A 270 -46.82 -41.18 -72.32
CA LEU A 270 -46.93 -41.70 -70.96
C LEU A 270 -45.77 -42.66 -70.62
N ARG A 271 -45.38 -43.53 -71.55
CA ARG A 271 -44.24 -44.44 -71.36
C ARG A 271 -42.92 -43.68 -71.25
N ALA A 272 -42.72 -42.65 -72.08
CA ALA A 272 -41.54 -41.78 -72.01
C ALA A 272 -41.47 -41.07 -70.65
N ALA A 273 -42.57 -40.43 -70.22
CA ALA A 273 -42.65 -39.76 -68.93
C ALA A 273 -42.45 -40.71 -67.73
N GLN A 274 -42.96 -41.94 -67.81
CA GLN A 274 -42.73 -42.96 -66.78
C GLN A 274 -41.27 -43.41 -66.74
N THR A 275 -40.60 -43.49 -67.89
CA THR A 275 -39.18 -43.85 -67.99
C THR A 275 -38.31 -42.73 -67.42
N GLU A 276 -38.58 -41.47 -67.76
CA GLU A 276 -37.91 -40.31 -67.18
C GLU A 276 -38.12 -40.24 -65.66
N ARG A 277 -39.33 -40.51 -65.18
CA ARG A 277 -39.62 -40.52 -63.74
C ARG A 277 -38.79 -41.57 -63.02
N ARG A 278 -38.68 -42.78 -63.57
CA ARG A 278 -37.85 -43.86 -62.98
C ARG A 278 -36.37 -43.47 -62.95
N ALA A 279 -35.85 -42.91 -64.04
CA ALA A 279 -34.47 -42.43 -64.10
C ALA A 279 -34.20 -41.31 -63.08
N ALA A 280 -35.14 -40.38 -62.89
CA ALA A 280 -35.04 -39.33 -61.89
C ALA A 280 -35.10 -39.89 -60.44
N GLU A 281 -36.00 -40.85 -60.17
CA GLU A 281 -36.08 -41.53 -58.87
C GLU A 281 -34.80 -42.30 -58.53
N GLU A 282 -34.19 -42.99 -59.50
CA GLU A 282 -32.89 -43.65 -59.33
C GLU A 282 -31.78 -42.66 -59.04
N ARG A 283 -31.73 -41.54 -59.78
CA ARG A 283 -30.72 -40.50 -59.57
C ARG A 283 -30.83 -39.84 -58.19
N ILE A 284 -32.06 -39.63 -57.70
CA ILE A 284 -32.30 -39.12 -56.34
C ILE A 284 -31.76 -40.10 -55.30
N ARG A 285 -32.01 -41.40 -55.46
CA ARG A 285 -31.49 -42.43 -54.52
C ARG A 285 -29.97 -42.46 -54.50
N GLU A 286 -29.34 -42.39 -55.66
CA GLU A 286 -27.88 -42.35 -55.79
C GLU A 286 -27.29 -41.13 -55.08
N LEU A 287 -27.79 -39.93 -55.38
CA LEU A 287 -27.32 -38.68 -54.78
C LEU A 287 -27.55 -38.63 -53.27
N THR A 288 -28.67 -39.18 -52.80
CA THR A 288 -28.96 -39.28 -51.37
C THR A 288 -27.94 -40.17 -50.67
N THR A 289 -27.60 -41.32 -51.27
CA THR A 289 -26.59 -42.24 -50.74
C THR A 289 -25.20 -41.60 -50.71
N GLN A 290 -24.81 -40.91 -51.79
CA GLN A 290 -23.55 -40.16 -51.85
C GLN A 290 -23.49 -39.06 -50.79
N THR A 291 -24.59 -38.36 -50.55
CA THR A 291 -24.65 -37.30 -49.52
C THR A 291 -24.46 -37.87 -48.12
N VAL A 292 -25.05 -39.03 -47.81
CA VAL A 292 -24.85 -39.71 -46.52
C VAL A 292 -23.40 -40.14 -46.33
N LEU A 293 -22.79 -40.74 -47.35
CA LEU A 293 -21.39 -41.18 -47.31
C LEU A 293 -20.43 -40.00 -47.13
N LEU A 294 -20.56 -38.94 -47.93
CA LEU A 294 -19.74 -37.74 -47.82
C LEU A 294 -19.93 -37.01 -46.48
N SER A 295 -21.14 -37.04 -45.92
CA SER A 295 -21.41 -36.48 -44.59
C SER A 295 -20.71 -37.29 -43.49
N ALA A 296 -20.70 -38.63 -43.60
CA ALA A 296 -19.99 -39.51 -42.68
C ALA A 296 -18.47 -39.33 -42.78
N GLU A 297 -17.92 -39.25 -43.99
CA GLU A 297 -16.49 -38.95 -44.22
C GLU A 297 -16.11 -37.60 -43.59
N ARG A 298 -16.94 -36.57 -43.81
CA ARG A 298 -16.74 -35.24 -43.19
C ARG A 298 -16.72 -35.30 -41.67
N ALA A 299 -17.56 -36.13 -41.05
CA ALA A 299 -17.59 -36.29 -39.60
C ALA A 299 -16.35 -36.99 -39.04
N THR A 300 -15.70 -37.84 -39.84
CA THR A 300 -14.46 -38.55 -39.44
C THR A 300 -13.18 -37.76 -39.67
N LEU A 301 -13.24 -36.64 -40.40
CA LEU A 301 -12.09 -35.76 -40.61
C LEU A 301 -11.71 -35.07 -39.29
N ALA A 302 -10.65 -35.55 -38.66
CA ALA A 302 -10.03 -34.90 -37.52
C ALA A 302 -9.16 -33.73 -37.99
N VAL A 303 -9.55 -32.51 -37.61
CA VAL A 303 -8.79 -31.31 -37.89
C VAL A 303 -7.67 -31.17 -36.85
N ASP A 304 -6.42 -31.15 -37.31
CA ASP A 304 -5.26 -30.93 -36.44
C ASP A 304 -5.14 -29.43 -36.10
N GLU A 305 -5.68 -29.07 -34.94
CA GLU A 305 -5.70 -27.70 -34.44
C GLU A 305 -4.28 -27.12 -34.23
N ALA A 306 -3.28 -27.97 -33.96
CA ALA A 306 -1.89 -27.52 -33.80
C ALA A 306 -1.29 -27.05 -35.13
N VAL A 307 -1.73 -27.62 -36.26
CA VAL A 307 -1.34 -27.17 -37.60
C VAL A 307 -2.09 -25.88 -37.96
N LEU A 308 -3.38 -25.78 -37.63
CA LEU A 308 -4.17 -24.56 -37.89
C LEU A 308 -3.63 -23.34 -37.14
N GLN A 309 -3.21 -23.50 -35.88
CA GLN A 309 -2.62 -22.41 -35.10
C GLN A 309 -1.32 -21.87 -35.74
N ARG A 310 -0.60 -22.70 -36.50
CA ARG A 310 0.63 -22.32 -37.22
C ARG A 310 0.37 -21.78 -38.63
N LYS A 311 -0.89 -21.53 -39.03
CA LYS A 311 -1.26 -21.03 -40.36
C LYS A 311 -0.40 -19.85 -40.84
N ASN A 312 -0.23 -18.84 -40.00
CA ASN A 312 0.51 -17.63 -40.37
C ASN A 312 2.01 -17.91 -40.60
N GLU A 313 2.60 -18.83 -39.83
CA GLU A 313 3.99 -19.25 -39.99
C GLU A 313 4.20 -20.05 -41.27
N ILE A 314 3.29 -20.97 -41.58
CA ILE A 314 3.33 -21.78 -42.81
C ILE A 314 3.21 -20.89 -44.06
N VAL A 315 2.26 -19.94 -44.06
CA VAL A 315 2.10 -18.98 -45.17
C VAL A 315 3.34 -18.09 -45.33
N ALA A 316 3.94 -17.65 -44.22
CA ALA A 316 5.18 -16.88 -44.25
C ALA A 316 6.35 -17.68 -44.85
N LEU A 317 6.46 -18.97 -44.49
CA LEU A 317 7.49 -19.88 -45.04
C LEU A 317 7.28 -20.14 -46.54
N GLU A 318 6.05 -20.25 -47.03
CA GLU A 318 5.75 -20.41 -48.45
C GLU A 318 6.16 -19.18 -49.28
N LEU A 319 5.86 -17.98 -48.79
CA LEU A 319 6.31 -16.71 -49.38
C LEU A 319 7.84 -16.63 -49.45
N LEU A 320 8.54 -17.08 -48.40
CA LEU A 320 10.00 -17.15 -48.38
C LEU A 320 10.54 -18.21 -49.36
N LEU A 321 9.86 -19.35 -49.49
CA LEU A 321 10.22 -20.41 -50.43
C LEU A 321 10.08 -19.94 -51.89
N GLY A 322 9.05 -19.16 -52.19
CA GLY A 322 8.86 -18.51 -53.49
C GLY A 322 10.02 -17.59 -53.84
N ARG A 323 10.41 -16.70 -52.91
CA ARG A 323 11.57 -15.81 -53.08
C ARG A 323 12.88 -16.59 -53.25
N TYR A 324 13.06 -17.67 -52.48
CA TYR A 324 14.24 -18.53 -52.61
C TYR A 324 14.32 -19.24 -53.97
N ARG A 325 13.18 -19.72 -54.50
CA ARG A 325 13.12 -20.35 -55.83
C ARG A 325 13.45 -19.34 -56.93
N GLU A 326 12.90 -18.13 -56.87
CA GLU A 326 13.23 -17.05 -57.82
C GLU A 326 14.72 -16.69 -57.77
N ASP A 327 15.30 -16.54 -56.58
CA ASP A 327 16.73 -16.26 -56.43
C ASP A 327 17.63 -17.40 -56.90
N ARG A 328 17.24 -18.66 -56.65
CA ARG A 328 17.96 -19.84 -57.15
C ARG A 328 17.93 -19.91 -58.67
N ASP A 329 16.78 -19.66 -59.28
CA ASP A 329 16.62 -19.74 -60.74
C ASP A 329 17.34 -18.56 -61.43
N ARG A 330 17.34 -17.36 -60.82
CA ARG A 330 18.22 -16.23 -61.24
C ARG A 330 19.70 -16.56 -61.13
N ARG A 331 20.13 -17.29 -60.09
CA ARG A 331 21.53 -17.74 -59.93
C ARG A 331 21.92 -18.82 -60.94
N ARG A 332 20.99 -19.69 -61.34
CA ARG A 332 21.21 -20.68 -62.41
C ARG A 332 21.26 -20.05 -63.80
N ALA A 333 20.48 -19.01 -64.06
CA ALA A 333 20.49 -18.29 -65.34
C ALA A 333 21.73 -17.39 -65.57
N LYS A 334 22.53 -17.15 -64.51
CA LYS A 334 23.79 -16.39 -64.57
C LYS A 334 25.06 -17.25 -64.66
N ARG A 335 24.93 -18.58 -64.68
CA ARG A 335 26.02 -19.55 -64.93
C ARG A 335 25.92 -20.09 -66.34
#